data_AF-A0A377GVV2-F1
#
_entry.id   AF-A0A377GVV2-F1
#
_cell.length_a   1.000
_cell.length_b   1.000
_cell.length_c   1.000
_cell.angle_alpha   90.00
_cell.angle_beta   90.00
_cell.angle_gamma   90.00
#
_symmetry.space_group_name_H-M   'P 1'
#
loop_
_entity.id
_entity.type
_entity.pdbx_description
1 polymer ?
#
loop_
_entity_poly.entity_id
_entity_poly.type
_entity_poly.pdbx_seq_one_letter_code
_entity_poly.pdbx_strand_id
1 'polypeptide(L)'
;MKEDIKKSIKRCLKRKVTITLGMMVAFMITGGMVYSNDGVINQEVSIKVENGIITVTPEGAGIVEGNTWINNGKIEGTNGNGVIIEGDYEDFNLINKGIIIGNGRGEYSGNGIFNKKAMNILINKGIISGNGDSLNINSLGNGIYSLREINTLINEGIISGNATGTGSVLGNGIYSLREINTLINKGIISGFSDNSGNYSGNGIIQNSGEIITLTNSGTISGNGSGGRAGSGILIYNSRVGEILNKGIIIGSSSTGESGAGVYCHGQESYLQKILNNGVISGNSSGESFGTGILNRGRGIEEILNSGIVSPKNLESNFGAGILFENKIGKIFNKGVILGISGGASIAFGQGILIHNSGNTEVISNSGMITGKGKNGNSLGNGIYNLGIISTLTNYGIIAGSNKAIYNNNGTITTRNNYGLLIDGAGTDNEKVNAGASGEITEGGSIRDI
;
A
#
# COMPACT_ATOMS: atom_id res chain seq x y z
N MET A 1 2.52 37.35 9.87
CA MET A 1 1.93 35.99 9.80
C MET A 1 1.99 35.36 8.39
N LYS A 2 1.30 35.86 7.35
CA LYS A 2 1.43 35.33 5.97
C LYS A 2 2.86 35.45 5.40
N GLU A 3 3.55 36.56 5.68
CA GLU A 3 4.93 36.80 5.26
C GLU A 3 5.93 35.81 5.90
N ASP A 4 5.72 35.51 7.18
CA ASP A 4 6.61 34.68 8.01
C ASP A 4 6.48 33.19 7.67
N ILE A 5 5.26 32.76 7.34
CA ILE A 5 4.98 31.41 6.82
C ILE A 5 5.62 31.24 5.44
N LYS A 6 5.47 32.22 4.54
CA LYS A 6 6.09 32.19 3.20
C LYS A 6 7.63 32.17 3.29
N LYS A 7 8.21 32.95 4.22
CA LYS A 7 9.66 32.91 4.51
C LYS A 7 10.10 31.57 5.07
N SER A 8 9.35 30.97 5.99
CA SER A 8 9.67 29.68 6.60
C SER A 8 9.59 28.53 5.59
N ILE A 9 8.57 28.52 4.74
CA ILE A 9 8.43 27.56 3.63
C ILE A 9 9.58 27.72 2.63
N LYS A 10 9.90 28.96 2.20
CA LYS A 10 11.06 29.21 1.34
C LYS A 10 12.38 28.80 1.98
N ARG A 11 12.53 28.97 3.30
CA ARG A 11 13.73 28.55 4.05
C ARG A 11 13.85 27.04 4.15
N CYS A 12 12.73 26.32 4.28
CA CYS A 12 12.68 24.86 4.29
C CYS A 12 13.01 24.28 2.89
N LEU A 13 12.40 24.83 1.85
CA LEU A 13 12.64 24.45 0.45
C LEU A 13 14.10 24.71 0.02
N LYS A 14 14.71 25.81 0.47
CA LYS A 14 16.12 26.14 0.19
C LYS A 14 17.13 25.21 0.88
N ARG A 15 16.75 24.54 1.97
CA ARG A 15 17.67 23.71 2.77
C ARG A 15 17.68 22.22 2.36
N LYS A 16 17.01 21.84 1.26
CA LYS A 16 16.79 20.43 0.88
C LYS A 16 16.24 19.59 2.06
N VAL A 17 15.45 20.20 2.93
CA VAL A 17 14.79 19.47 4.02
C VAL A 17 13.75 18.55 3.36
N THR A 18 13.85 17.25 3.61
CA THR A 18 12.82 16.30 3.19
C THR A 18 11.54 16.62 3.95
N ILE A 19 10.63 17.37 3.32
CA ILE A 19 9.29 17.57 3.86
C ILE A 19 8.58 16.23 3.71
N THR A 20 8.36 15.54 4.82
CA THR A 20 7.60 14.29 4.81
C THR A 20 6.13 14.59 4.55
N LEU A 21 5.41 13.65 3.96
CA LEU A 21 3.97 13.77 3.76
C LEU A 21 3.24 14.06 5.09
N GLY A 22 3.68 13.43 6.18
CA GLY A 22 3.21 13.70 7.53
C GLY A 22 3.41 15.15 7.98
N MET A 23 4.52 15.80 7.62
CA MET A 23 4.72 17.23 7.89
C MET A 23 3.74 18.11 7.10
N MET A 24 3.48 17.81 5.82
CA MET A 24 2.50 18.57 5.02
C MET A 24 1.08 18.43 5.59
N VAL A 25 0.70 17.22 5.99
CA VAL A 25 -0.58 16.93 6.64
C VAL A 25 -0.67 17.69 7.97
N ALA A 26 0.37 17.67 8.81
CA ALA A 26 0.41 18.45 10.05
C ALA A 26 0.29 19.97 9.81
N PHE A 27 0.94 20.51 8.77
CA PHE A 27 0.79 21.92 8.38
C PHE A 27 -0.61 22.25 7.86
N MET A 28 -1.29 21.32 7.17
CA MET A 28 -2.67 21.49 6.72
C MET A 28 -3.68 21.41 7.86
N ILE A 29 -3.43 20.57 8.86
CA ILE A 29 -4.27 20.44 10.07
C ILE A 29 -4.09 21.65 11.00
N THR A 30 -2.88 22.20 11.13
CA THR A 30 -2.56 23.30 12.07
C THR A 30 -2.61 24.70 11.45
N GLY A 31 -2.50 24.81 10.13
CA GLY A 31 -2.69 26.07 9.42
C GLY A 31 -4.16 26.44 9.40
N GLY A 32 -4.54 27.63 9.87
CA GLY A 32 -5.92 28.08 9.91
C GLY A 32 -6.60 27.99 8.54
N MET A 33 -7.34 26.90 8.32
CA MET A 33 -8.23 26.75 7.16
C MET A 33 -9.46 27.62 7.39
N VAL A 34 -9.88 28.32 6.34
CA VAL A 34 -11.16 29.04 6.34
C VAL A 34 -12.25 27.99 6.21
N TYR A 35 -12.89 27.67 7.33
CA TYR A 35 -14.08 26.81 7.33
C TYR A 35 -15.22 27.56 6.63
N SER A 36 -16.09 26.82 5.94
CA SER A 36 -17.38 27.37 5.57
C SER A 36 -18.22 27.66 6.83
N ASN A 37 -19.35 28.35 6.68
CA ASN A 37 -20.19 28.84 7.79
C ASN A 37 -20.70 27.75 8.78
N ASP A 38 -20.44 26.46 8.54
CA ASP A 38 -20.87 25.31 9.36
C ASP A 38 -20.17 25.22 10.73
N GLY A 39 -19.18 26.08 11.02
CA GLY A 39 -18.58 26.22 12.35
C GLY A 39 -17.59 25.12 12.75
N VAL A 40 -17.22 25.12 14.03
CA VAL A 40 -16.28 24.19 14.65
C VAL A 40 -17.00 23.40 15.75
N ILE A 41 -16.99 22.08 15.64
CA ILE A 41 -17.63 21.13 16.57
C ILE A 41 -16.52 20.37 17.28
N ASN A 42 -16.40 20.56 18.59
CA ASN A 42 -15.33 19.97 19.42
C ASN A 42 -15.81 18.73 20.21
N GLN A 43 -16.65 17.92 19.57
CA GLN A 43 -17.16 16.67 20.10
C GLN A 43 -17.42 15.68 18.96
N GLU A 44 -17.61 14.41 19.31
CA GLU A 44 -18.04 13.37 18.38
C GLU A 44 -19.42 13.69 17.80
N VAL A 45 -19.58 13.45 16.49
CA VAL A 45 -20.85 13.57 15.78
C VAL A 45 -21.42 12.19 15.55
N SER A 46 -22.64 11.95 16.02
CA SER A 46 -23.38 10.72 15.75
C SER A 46 -24.40 10.95 14.64
N ILE A 47 -24.37 10.09 13.62
CA ILE A 47 -25.34 10.06 12.53
C ILE A 47 -26.12 8.77 12.66
N LYS A 48 -27.42 8.89 12.89
CA LYS A 48 -28.33 7.76 13.00
C LYS A 48 -29.31 7.78 11.83
N VAL A 49 -29.39 6.68 11.08
CA VAL A 49 -30.33 6.55 9.96
C VAL A 49 -31.40 5.52 10.29
N GLU A 50 -32.63 5.97 10.49
CA GLU A 50 -33.78 5.11 10.82
C GLU A 50 -34.92 5.38 9.85
N ASN A 51 -35.40 4.35 9.15
CA ASN A 51 -36.48 4.45 8.17
C ASN A 51 -36.24 5.54 7.10
N GLY A 52 -34.97 5.70 6.68
CA GLY A 52 -34.56 6.74 5.72
C GLY A 52 -34.45 8.16 6.29
N ILE A 53 -34.73 8.35 7.58
CA ILE A 53 -34.56 9.63 8.27
C ILE A 53 -33.16 9.69 8.86
N ILE A 54 -32.40 10.72 8.49
CA ILE A 54 -31.07 10.99 9.03
C ILE A 54 -31.22 11.94 10.21
N THR A 55 -30.80 11.49 11.39
CA THR A 55 -30.72 12.29 12.60
C THR A 55 -29.25 12.51 12.95
N VAL A 56 -28.86 13.75 13.21
CA VAL A 56 -27.46 14.11 13.51
C VAL A 56 -27.38 14.77 14.88
N THR A 57 -26.43 14.32 15.69
CA THR A 57 -26.14 14.86 17.02
C THR A 57 -24.68 15.26 17.13
N PRO A 58 -24.34 16.49 17.57
CA PRO A 58 -25.25 17.57 17.94
C PRO A 58 -26.01 18.14 16.73
N GLU A 59 -27.17 18.73 16.98
CA GLU A 59 -27.97 19.39 15.95
C GLU A 59 -27.15 20.49 15.26
N GLY A 60 -27.31 20.62 13.95
CA GLY A 60 -26.55 21.56 13.13
C GLY A 60 -25.15 21.07 12.72
N ALA A 61 -24.76 19.85 13.10
CA ALA A 61 -23.53 19.24 12.60
C ALA A 61 -23.67 18.84 11.12
N GLY A 62 -23.17 19.68 10.23
CA GLY A 62 -23.28 19.47 8.78
C GLY A 62 -24.70 19.68 8.25
N ILE A 63 -24.93 19.28 7.00
CA ILE A 63 -26.17 19.50 6.26
C ILE A 63 -26.72 18.15 5.81
N VAL A 64 -28.02 17.92 5.97
CA VAL A 64 -28.71 16.74 5.45
C VAL A 64 -29.50 17.15 4.20
N GLU A 65 -29.20 16.51 3.07
CA GLU A 65 -29.90 16.67 1.79
C GLU A 65 -30.38 15.30 1.29
N GLY A 66 -31.67 15.02 1.44
CA GLY A 66 -32.22 13.69 1.11
C GLY A 66 -31.59 12.60 1.98
N ASN A 67 -30.99 11.59 1.33
CA ASN A 67 -30.25 10.50 1.99
C ASN A 67 -28.75 10.82 2.21
N THR A 68 -28.34 12.08 2.02
CA THR A 68 -26.93 12.48 2.08
C THR A 68 -26.67 13.39 3.26
N TRP A 69 -25.66 13.05 4.07
CA TRP A 69 -25.08 13.97 5.04
C TRP A 69 -23.79 14.59 4.50
N ILE A 70 -23.66 15.91 4.64
CA ILE A 70 -22.57 16.70 4.09
C ILE A 70 -21.89 17.46 5.23
N ASN A 71 -20.58 17.25 5.41
CA ASN A 71 -19.76 18.08 6.29
C ASN A 71 -18.97 19.12 5.49
N ASN A 72 -19.20 20.42 5.74
CA ASN A 72 -18.34 21.48 5.22
C ASN A 72 -17.57 22.24 6.33
N GLY A 73 -17.75 21.85 7.59
CA GLY A 73 -17.14 22.46 8.78
C GLY A 73 -15.96 21.66 9.33
N LYS A 74 -15.61 21.92 10.59
CA LYS A 74 -14.64 21.11 11.33
C LYS A 74 -15.32 20.33 12.44
N ILE A 75 -15.10 19.03 12.46
CA ILE A 75 -15.50 18.11 13.54
C ILE A 75 -14.23 17.57 14.18
N GLU A 76 -14.13 17.69 15.50
CA GLU A 76 -13.02 17.19 16.30
C GLU A 76 -13.55 16.46 17.54
N GLY A 77 -13.63 15.13 17.46
CA GLY A 77 -13.88 14.27 18.60
C GLY A 77 -12.68 14.30 19.55
N THR A 78 -12.83 14.95 20.71
CA THR A 78 -11.71 15.23 21.62
C THR A 78 -11.27 14.03 22.47
N ASN A 79 -12.17 13.07 22.70
CA ASN A 79 -11.92 11.79 23.38
C ASN A 79 -12.80 10.69 22.77
N GLY A 80 -12.70 10.50 21.46
CA GLY A 80 -13.61 9.63 20.71
C GLY A 80 -13.39 9.74 19.22
N ASN A 81 -14.34 9.21 18.46
CA ASN A 81 -14.31 9.28 17.01
C ASN A 81 -14.71 10.69 16.55
N GLY A 82 -14.38 11.05 15.31
CA GLY A 82 -14.90 12.27 14.71
C GLY A 82 -16.38 12.11 14.41
N VAL A 83 -16.71 11.10 13.60
CA VAL A 83 -18.09 10.74 13.23
C VAL A 83 -18.35 9.26 13.54
N ILE A 84 -19.50 8.95 14.14
CA ILE A 84 -20.04 7.59 14.23
C ILE A 84 -21.28 7.50 13.32
N ILE A 85 -21.34 6.44 12.51
CA ILE A 85 -22.51 6.13 11.67
C ILE A 85 -23.22 4.90 12.25
N GLU A 86 -24.50 5.06 12.57
CA GLU A 86 -25.40 4.06 13.14
C GLU A 86 -26.77 4.03 12.41
N GLY A 87 -27.60 3.02 12.72
CA GLY A 87 -28.90 2.80 12.05
C GLY A 87 -28.87 1.80 10.88
N ASP A 88 -29.97 1.57 10.18
CA ASP A 88 -30.05 0.54 9.14
C ASP A 88 -30.58 1.14 7.84
N TYR A 89 -29.68 1.58 6.96
CA TYR A 89 -30.06 2.17 5.67
C TYR A 89 -28.98 2.02 4.61
N GLU A 90 -29.20 1.12 3.65
CA GLU A 90 -28.26 0.80 2.57
C GLU A 90 -27.99 1.98 1.62
N ASP A 91 -28.93 2.93 1.53
CA ASP A 91 -28.86 4.08 0.63
C ASP A 91 -28.22 5.34 1.25
N PHE A 92 -27.64 5.26 2.45
CA PHE A 92 -27.04 6.43 3.10
C PHE A 92 -25.75 6.89 2.40
N ASN A 93 -25.64 8.20 2.18
CA ASN A 93 -24.47 8.83 1.58
C ASN A 93 -23.80 9.81 2.55
N LEU A 94 -22.47 9.84 2.54
CA LEU A 94 -21.64 10.79 3.28
C LEU A 94 -20.73 11.56 2.33
N ILE A 95 -20.73 12.89 2.44
CA ILE A 95 -19.80 13.76 1.73
C ILE A 95 -19.03 14.62 2.72
N ASN A 96 -17.74 14.36 2.89
CA ASN A 96 -16.85 15.21 3.65
C ASN A 96 -16.13 16.21 2.74
N LYS A 97 -16.46 17.50 2.83
CA LYS A 97 -15.70 18.61 2.21
C LYS A 97 -14.85 19.36 3.24
N GLY A 98 -15.16 19.21 4.53
CA GLY A 98 -14.49 19.85 5.66
C GLY A 98 -13.40 18.99 6.30
N ILE A 99 -13.30 19.08 7.62
CA ILE A 99 -12.34 18.33 8.42
C ILE A 99 -13.10 17.47 9.42
N ILE A 100 -12.74 16.18 9.50
CA ILE A 100 -13.23 15.24 10.51
C ILE A 100 -12.00 14.66 11.21
N ILE A 101 -11.91 14.84 12.53
CA ILE A 101 -10.83 14.32 13.36
C ILE A 101 -11.43 13.53 14.51
N GLY A 102 -11.00 12.29 14.70
CA GLY A 102 -11.19 11.54 15.94
C GLY A 102 -9.89 11.51 16.74
N ASN A 103 -9.96 11.82 18.03
CA ASN A 103 -8.85 11.72 18.96
C ASN A 103 -9.24 10.79 20.11
N GLY A 104 -8.74 9.56 20.07
CA GLY A 104 -8.95 8.54 21.08
C GLY A 104 -7.81 8.58 22.08
N ARG A 105 -8.16 8.59 23.37
CA ARG A 105 -7.20 8.48 24.48
C ARG A 105 -7.63 7.36 25.41
N GLY A 106 -6.70 6.53 25.87
CA GLY A 106 -7.03 5.46 26.79
C GLY A 106 -7.95 4.41 26.15
N GLU A 107 -9.15 4.21 26.69
CA GLU A 107 -10.15 3.21 26.24
C GLU A 107 -10.93 3.66 25.00
N TYR A 108 -10.87 4.94 24.66
CA TYR A 108 -11.63 5.50 23.55
C TYR A 108 -10.98 5.22 22.19
N SER A 109 -11.79 4.82 21.22
CA SER A 109 -11.38 4.79 19.83
C SER A 109 -11.35 6.20 19.25
N GLY A 110 -10.28 6.52 18.54
CA GLY A 110 -10.03 7.80 17.88
C GLY A 110 -10.12 7.72 16.38
N ASN A 111 -11.15 7.10 15.82
CA ASN A 111 -11.27 7.01 14.36
C ASN A 111 -11.80 8.33 13.79
N GLY A 112 -11.37 8.73 12.59
CA GLY A 112 -11.99 9.86 11.90
C GLY A 112 -13.46 9.57 11.65
N ILE A 113 -13.75 8.46 10.98
CA ILE A 113 -15.09 7.90 10.84
C ILE A 113 -15.11 6.48 11.39
N PHE A 114 -16.05 6.20 12.29
CA PHE A 114 -16.39 4.85 12.73
C PHE A 114 -17.74 4.44 12.15
N ASN A 115 -17.68 3.63 11.09
CA ASN A 115 -18.87 3.14 10.41
C ASN A 115 -19.32 1.80 11.01
N LYS A 116 -20.47 1.78 11.67
CA LYS A 116 -21.04 0.57 12.28
C LYS A 116 -22.06 -0.12 11.38
N LYS A 117 -22.41 0.46 10.22
CA LYS A 117 -23.62 0.15 9.43
C LYS A 117 -23.38 0.22 7.92
N ALA A 118 -24.24 -0.40 7.12
CA ALA A 118 -24.08 -0.37 5.66
C ALA A 118 -24.23 1.07 5.17
N MET A 119 -23.46 1.46 4.15
CA MET A 119 -23.61 2.75 3.50
C MET A 119 -23.40 2.63 1.99
N ASN A 120 -24.08 3.48 1.23
CA ASN A 120 -23.98 3.48 -0.21
C ASN A 120 -22.70 4.18 -0.67
N ILE A 121 -22.57 5.48 -0.36
CA ILE A 121 -21.47 6.30 -0.89
C ILE A 121 -20.76 7.06 0.24
N LEU A 122 -19.43 6.97 0.29
CA LEU A 122 -18.58 7.85 1.07
C LEU A 122 -17.66 8.63 0.12
N ILE A 123 -17.83 9.97 0.06
CA ILE A 123 -16.94 10.84 -0.70
C ILE A 123 -16.16 11.73 0.27
N ASN A 124 -14.84 11.59 0.27
CA ASN A 124 -13.95 12.50 0.97
C ASN A 124 -13.25 13.46 0.00
N LYS A 125 -13.58 14.75 0.08
CA LYS A 125 -12.88 15.85 -0.59
C LYS A 125 -12.04 16.69 0.37
N GLY A 126 -12.27 16.54 1.67
CA GLY A 126 -11.58 17.26 2.73
C GLY A 126 -10.56 16.37 3.45
N ILE A 127 -10.52 16.49 4.78
CA ILE A 127 -9.62 15.70 5.64
C ILE A 127 -10.46 14.81 6.55
N ILE A 128 -10.09 13.53 6.61
CA ILE A 128 -10.55 12.57 7.61
C ILE A 128 -9.30 12.04 8.32
N SER A 129 -9.21 12.25 9.64
CA SER A 129 -8.05 11.81 10.43
C SER A 129 -8.50 11.07 11.68
N GLY A 130 -7.97 9.88 11.91
CA GLY A 130 -8.05 9.21 13.19
C GLY A 130 -6.73 9.27 13.92
N ASN A 131 -6.76 9.61 15.20
CA ASN A 131 -5.61 9.67 16.10
C ASN A 131 -5.91 8.82 17.33
N GLY A 132 -5.20 7.72 17.52
CA GLY A 132 -5.32 6.88 18.71
C GLY A 132 -4.06 6.98 19.56
N ASP A 133 -4.18 7.36 20.82
CA ASP A 133 -3.07 7.39 21.77
C ASP A 133 -3.42 6.59 23.03
N SER A 134 -2.70 5.50 23.30
CA SER A 134 -2.99 4.71 24.50
C SER A 134 -1.79 4.01 25.12
N LEU A 135 -1.72 4.11 26.45
CA LEU A 135 -0.78 3.38 27.30
C LEU A 135 -1.48 2.14 27.86
N ASN A 136 -0.99 0.95 27.50
CA ASN A 136 -1.39 -0.35 28.05
C ASN A 136 -2.78 -0.91 27.68
N ILE A 137 -3.51 -0.32 26.73
CA ILE A 137 -4.78 -0.86 26.18
C ILE A 137 -4.86 -0.65 24.66
N ASN A 138 -5.80 -1.32 24.00
CA ASN A 138 -5.93 -1.27 22.54
C ASN A 138 -6.30 0.15 22.09
N SER A 139 -5.49 0.75 21.22
CA SER A 139 -5.71 2.10 20.69
C SER A 139 -6.11 2.02 19.22
N LEU A 140 -7.27 2.59 18.87
CA LEU A 140 -7.73 2.66 17.48
C LEU A 140 -7.63 4.09 16.98
N GLY A 141 -6.82 4.34 15.96
CA GLY A 141 -6.63 5.65 15.35
C GLY A 141 -6.72 5.57 13.84
N ASN A 142 -7.84 5.07 13.32
CA ASN A 142 -7.99 4.86 11.87
C ASN A 142 -8.66 6.05 11.21
N GLY A 143 -8.26 6.41 9.99
CA GLY A 143 -8.98 7.44 9.23
C GLY A 143 -10.44 7.04 9.06
N ILE A 144 -10.66 5.86 8.50
CA ILE A 144 -11.99 5.22 8.43
C ILE A 144 -11.87 3.82 9.01
N TYR A 145 -12.74 3.48 9.96
CA TYR A 145 -12.92 2.13 10.45
C TYR A 145 -14.34 1.67 10.11
N SER A 146 -14.47 0.64 9.26
CA SER A 146 -15.76 0.11 8.83
C SER A 146 -16.00 -1.32 9.32
N LEU A 147 -17.06 -1.49 10.10
CA LEU A 147 -17.59 -2.80 10.52
C LEU A 147 -18.55 -3.41 9.51
N ARG A 148 -18.95 -2.65 8.49
CA ARG A 148 -20.03 -2.95 7.55
C ARG A 148 -19.68 -2.51 6.13
N GLU A 149 -20.55 -2.89 5.20
CA GLU A 149 -20.36 -2.64 3.78
C GLU A 149 -20.31 -1.14 3.47
N ILE A 150 -19.41 -0.78 2.56
CA ILE A 150 -19.40 0.51 1.89
C ILE A 150 -19.47 0.22 0.40
N ASN A 151 -20.60 0.46 -0.25
CA ASN A 151 -20.72 0.15 -1.67
C ASN A 151 -19.68 0.94 -2.50
N THR A 152 -19.56 2.26 -2.29
CA THR A 152 -18.56 3.08 -2.97
C THR A 152 -17.84 4.05 -2.02
N LEU A 153 -16.51 3.97 -1.97
CA LEU A 153 -15.64 4.91 -1.26
C LEU A 153 -14.78 5.68 -2.27
N ILE A 154 -14.93 7.00 -2.32
CA ILE A 154 -14.14 7.89 -3.16
C ILE A 154 -13.33 8.84 -2.27
N ASN A 155 -12.01 8.75 -2.36
CA ASN A 155 -11.10 9.69 -1.74
C ASN A 155 -10.47 10.63 -2.76
N GLU A 156 -10.85 11.90 -2.73
CA GLU A 156 -10.22 13.00 -3.46
C GLU A 156 -9.41 13.93 -2.53
N GLY A 157 -9.58 13.78 -1.21
CA GLY A 157 -8.87 14.53 -0.17
C GLY A 157 -7.82 13.69 0.56
N ILE A 158 -7.79 13.80 1.89
CA ILE A 158 -6.85 13.09 2.76
C ILE A 158 -7.64 12.19 3.72
N ILE A 159 -7.28 10.91 3.78
CA ILE A 159 -7.70 9.97 4.82
C ILE A 159 -6.45 9.50 5.54
N SER A 160 -6.35 9.75 6.84
CA SER A 160 -5.16 9.37 7.62
C SER A 160 -5.55 8.67 8.91
N GLY A 161 -4.87 7.57 9.21
CA GLY A 161 -4.86 6.99 10.54
C GLY A 161 -3.49 7.12 11.17
N ASN A 162 -3.45 7.57 12.41
CA ASN A 162 -2.25 7.65 13.22
C ASN A 162 -2.56 7.01 14.56
N ALA A 163 -1.70 6.11 15.01
CA ALA A 163 -1.82 5.61 16.34
C ALA A 163 -0.47 5.39 17.01
N THR A 164 -0.38 5.84 18.27
CA THR A 164 0.82 5.78 19.11
C THR A 164 0.53 5.02 20.40
N GLY A 165 1.56 4.43 21.01
CA GLY A 165 1.46 3.84 22.34
C GLY A 165 2.07 2.44 22.50
N THR A 166 1.77 1.77 23.62
CA THR A 166 2.41 0.49 24.01
C THR A 166 1.49 -0.74 23.90
N GLY A 167 0.19 -0.58 23.62
CA GLY A 167 -0.82 -1.65 23.53
C GLY A 167 -0.95 -2.30 22.13
N SER A 168 -2.07 -2.96 21.77
CA SER A 168 -2.33 -3.29 20.35
C SER A 168 -2.90 -2.05 19.66
N VAL A 169 -2.09 -1.39 18.84
CA VAL A 169 -2.37 -0.05 18.32
C VAL A 169 -2.68 -0.15 16.82
N LEU A 170 -3.79 0.42 16.33
CA LEU A 170 -4.21 0.37 14.93
C LEU A 170 -4.32 1.77 14.34
N GLY A 171 -3.25 2.24 13.69
CA GLY A 171 -3.21 3.52 12.96
C GLY A 171 -3.27 3.32 11.45
N ASN A 172 -4.44 2.97 10.90
CA ASN A 172 -4.59 2.68 9.47
C ASN A 172 -5.37 3.77 8.75
N GLY A 173 -5.05 4.07 7.49
CA GLY A 173 -5.84 5.02 6.70
C GLY A 173 -7.29 4.53 6.58
N ILE A 174 -7.47 3.33 6.06
CA ILE A 174 -8.77 2.64 6.01
C ILE A 174 -8.62 1.24 6.60
N TYR A 175 -9.48 0.91 7.55
CA TYR A 175 -9.65 -0.43 8.10
C TYR A 175 -11.07 -0.92 7.80
N SER A 176 -11.22 -1.99 7.04
CA SER A 176 -12.54 -2.55 6.74
C SER A 176 -12.63 -4.03 7.05
N LEU A 177 -13.74 -4.39 7.70
CA LEU A 177 -14.08 -5.77 8.08
C LEU A 177 -15.08 -6.44 7.13
N ARG A 178 -15.68 -5.66 6.23
CA ARG A 178 -16.75 -6.08 5.32
C ARG A 178 -16.52 -5.52 3.93
N GLU A 179 -17.44 -5.80 3.03
CA GLU A 179 -17.28 -5.51 1.61
C GLU A 179 -17.07 -4.02 1.34
N ILE A 180 -16.12 -3.70 0.46
CA ILE A 180 -16.07 -2.42 -0.25
C ILE A 180 -16.15 -2.73 -1.74
N ASN A 181 -17.27 -2.42 -2.38
CA ASN A 181 -17.48 -2.85 -3.77
C ASN A 181 -16.54 -2.03 -4.67
N THR A 182 -16.45 -0.72 -4.44
CA THR A 182 -15.55 0.16 -5.19
C THR A 182 -14.81 1.12 -4.27
N LEU A 183 -13.48 1.04 -4.26
CA LEU A 183 -12.60 2.01 -3.62
C LEU A 183 -11.81 2.78 -4.68
N ILE A 184 -12.05 4.10 -4.78
CA ILE A 184 -11.35 4.99 -5.69
C ILE A 184 -10.52 5.97 -4.88
N ASN A 185 -9.20 5.87 -4.99
CA ASN A 185 -8.27 6.84 -4.42
C ASN A 185 -7.67 7.75 -5.50
N LYS A 186 -8.00 9.04 -5.45
CA LYS A 186 -7.36 10.12 -6.20
C LYS A 186 -6.53 11.03 -5.30
N GLY A 187 -6.81 11.04 -4.00
CA GLY A 187 -6.11 11.81 -2.99
C GLY A 187 -5.02 11.01 -2.26
N ILE A 188 -4.95 11.20 -0.95
CA ILE A 188 -3.98 10.53 -0.06
C ILE A 188 -4.74 9.62 0.91
N ILE A 189 -4.31 8.37 1.02
CA ILE A 189 -4.68 7.46 2.11
C ILE A 189 -3.39 7.06 2.84
N SER A 190 -3.30 7.33 4.14
CA SER A 190 -2.11 7.01 4.92
C SER A 190 -2.40 6.37 6.27
N GLY A 191 -1.62 5.35 6.62
CA GLY A 191 -1.56 4.82 7.99
C GLY A 191 -0.19 5.01 8.59
N PHE A 192 -0.14 5.37 9.87
CA PHE A 192 1.06 5.46 10.66
C PHE A 192 0.89 4.78 12.03
N SER A 193 1.87 3.97 12.41
CA SER A 193 1.99 3.42 13.76
C SER A 193 3.46 3.34 14.17
N ASP A 194 3.77 3.85 15.37
CA ASP A 194 5.12 3.79 15.97
C ASP A 194 5.31 2.60 16.93
N ASN A 195 4.38 1.64 16.92
CA ASN A 195 4.33 0.55 17.89
C ASN A 195 4.44 -0.85 17.27
N SER A 196 4.96 -1.80 18.05
CA SER A 196 5.22 -3.18 17.67
C SER A 196 4.00 -4.10 17.61
N GLY A 197 2.80 -3.57 17.82
CA GLY A 197 1.54 -4.30 17.66
C GLY A 197 1.31 -4.77 16.22
N ASN A 198 0.61 -5.90 16.10
CA ASN A 198 0.27 -6.51 14.80
C ASN A 198 -0.72 -5.63 14.00
N TYR A 199 -0.54 -5.55 12.67
CA TYR A 199 -1.47 -4.92 11.72
C TYR A 199 -1.64 -3.40 11.86
N SER A 200 -0.56 -2.74 12.23
CA SER A 200 -0.57 -1.32 12.53
C SER A 200 0.16 -0.52 11.44
N GLY A 201 -0.30 0.70 11.16
CA GLY A 201 0.38 1.58 10.22
C GLY A 201 0.19 1.22 8.74
N ASN A 202 -0.98 0.70 8.33
CA ASN A 202 -1.26 0.38 6.93
C ASN A 202 -2.03 1.50 6.24
N GLY A 203 -1.76 1.74 4.96
CA GLY A 203 -2.59 2.66 4.16
C GLY A 203 -4.03 2.15 4.12
N ILE A 204 -4.21 0.93 3.62
CA ILE A 204 -5.49 0.21 3.62
C ILE A 204 -5.28 -1.18 4.20
N ILE A 205 -6.17 -1.60 5.08
CA ILE A 205 -6.31 -2.99 5.49
C ILE A 205 -7.72 -3.49 5.21
N GLN A 206 -7.79 -4.55 4.43
CA GLN A 206 -8.99 -5.36 4.31
C GLN A 206 -8.81 -6.60 5.17
N ASN A 207 -9.69 -6.75 6.16
CA ASN A 207 -9.67 -7.86 7.11
C ASN A 207 -10.98 -8.64 7.01
N SER A 208 -10.95 -9.95 6.73
CA SER A 208 -12.14 -10.85 6.69
C SER A 208 -13.25 -10.56 5.67
N GLY A 209 -13.30 -9.37 5.08
CA GLY A 209 -14.24 -9.02 4.01
C GLY A 209 -13.61 -9.07 2.63
N GLU A 210 -14.21 -8.36 1.68
CA GLU A 210 -13.72 -8.24 0.30
C GLU A 210 -13.61 -6.78 -0.17
N ILE A 211 -12.61 -6.45 -0.99
CA ILE A 211 -12.66 -5.26 -1.85
C ILE A 211 -12.80 -5.75 -3.28
N ILE A 212 -13.92 -5.48 -3.96
CA ILE A 212 -14.10 -5.98 -5.33
C ILE A 212 -13.13 -5.25 -6.27
N THR A 213 -13.11 -3.91 -6.24
CA THR A 213 -12.18 -3.12 -7.06
C THR A 213 -11.57 -1.96 -6.28
N LEU A 214 -10.24 -1.88 -6.31
CA LEU A 214 -9.44 -0.78 -5.79
C LEU A 214 -8.74 -0.06 -6.95
N THR A 215 -9.16 1.17 -7.24
CA THR A 215 -8.50 2.04 -8.21
C THR A 215 -7.67 3.10 -7.49
N ASN A 216 -6.35 3.07 -7.70
CA ASN A 216 -5.45 4.07 -7.15
C ASN A 216 -4.83 4.93 -8.25
N SER A 217 -5.12 6.23 -8.20
CA SER A 217 -4.48 7.28 -9.00
C SER A 217 -3.79 8.35 -8.15
N GLY A 218 -4.02 8.33 -6.83
CA GLY A 218 -3.32 9.14 -5.84
C GLY A 218 -2.22 8.38 -5.13
N THR A 219 -2.09 8.60 -3.83
CA THR A 219 -1.09 7.94 -2.96
C THR A 219 -1.77 7.10 -1.90
N ILE A 220 -1.32 5.86 -1.74
CA ILE A 220 -1.65 4.98 -0.61
C ILE A 220 -0.33 4.67 0.11
N SER A 221 -0.24 4.94 1.41
CA SER A 221 0.99 4.76 2.18
C SER A 221 0.74 4.12 3.54
N GLY A 222 1.47 3.06 3.87
CA GLY A 222 1.58 2.55 5.23
C GLY A 222 2.97 2.77 5.80
N ASN A 223 3.07 3.17 7.05
CA ASN A 223 4.29 3.23 7.82
C ASN A 223 4.06 2.65 9.22
N GLY A 224 4.65 1.50 9.50
CA GLY A 224 4.46 0.78 10.76
C GLY A 224 5.79 0.27 11.32
N SER A 225 6.00 0.41 12.62
CA SER A 225 7.21 -0.08 13.29
C SER A 225 6.94 -1.24 14.24
N GLY A 226 7.16 -2.47 13.80
CA GLY A 226 7.31 -3.67 14.64
C GLY A 226 6.57 -4.89 14.10
N GLY A 227 5.90 -5.68 14.96
CA GLY A 227 5.64 -7.11 14.76
C GLY A 227 5.00 -7.51 13.43
N ARG A 228 4.07 -6.73 12.88
CA ARG A 228 3.56 -6.91 11.49
C ARG A 228 3.48 -5.55 10.81
N ALA A 229 4.54 -5.31 10.05
CA ALA A 229 4.99 -4.07 9.45
C ALA A 229 4.02 -3.33 8.50
N GLY A 230 4.30 -2.03 8.31
CA GLY A 230 3.46 -1.10 7.54
C GLY A 230 3.39 -1.42 6.06
N SER A 231 2.17 -1.69 5.59
CA SER A 231 1.88 -1.97 4.19
C SER A 231 1.11 -0.84 3.53
N GLY A 232 1.35 -0.58 2.25
CA GLY A 232 0.47 0.29 1.47
C GLY A 232 -0.95 -0.28 1.46
N ILE A 233 -1.07 -1.53 1.03
CA ILE A 233 -2.31 -2.32 1.08
C ILE A 233 -2.01 -3.67 1.74
N LEU A 234 -2.77 -4.00 2.78
CA LEU A 234 -2.74 -5.30 3.45
C LEU A 234 -4.07 -6.04 3.23
N ILE A 235 -3.99 -7.26 2.71
CA ILE A 235 -5.10 -8.18 2.53
C ILE A 235 -4.94 -9.28 3.57
N TYR A 236 -5.75 -9.25 4.63
CA TYR A 236 -5.63 -10.14 5.78
C TYR A 236 -6.85 -11.05 5.96
N ASN A 237 -6.64 -12.37 5.79
CA ASN A 237 -7.70 -13.38 5.66
C ASN A 237 -8.90 -12.89 4.85
N SER A 238 -8.63 -12.29 3.70
CA SER A 238 -9.58 -11.45 2.95
C SER A 238 -9.40 -11.59 1.45
N ARG A 239 -10.38 -11.13 0.66
CA ARG A 239 -10.28 -11.10 -0.79
C ARG A 239 -10.15 -9.68 -1.33
N VAL A 240 -9.37 -9.55 -2.38
CA VAL A 240 -9.45 -8.39 -3.26
C VAL A 240 -9.59 -8.89 -4.69
N GLY A 241 -10.56 -8.36 -5.43
CA GLY A 241 -10.68 -8.64 -6.86
C GLY A 241 -9.51 -8.00 -7.59
N GLU A 242 -9.62 -6.70 -7.88
CA GLU A 242 -8.62 -6.01 -8.69
C GLU A 242 -7.97 -4.81 -7.98
N ILE A 243 -6.65 -4.71 -8.08
CA ILE A 243 -5.89 -3.49 -7.77
C ILE A 243 -5.46 -2.85 -9.09
N LEU A 244 -6.07 -1.71 -9.42
CA LEU A 244 -5.76 -0.89 -10.60
C LEU A 244 -4.91 0.31 -10.18
N ASN A 245 -3.60 0.15 -10.22
CA ASN A 245 -2.67 1.18 -9.77
C ASN A 245 -2.11 2.01 -10.93
N LYS A 246 -2.42 3.31 -10.96
CA LYS A 246 -1.76 4.34 -11.78
C LYS A 246 -0.99 5.36 -10.92
N GLY A 247 -1.25 5.37 -9.62
CA GLY A 247 -0.61 6.26 -8.65
C GLY A 247 0.56 5.59 -7.93
N ILE A 248 0.68 5.89 -6.63
CA ILE A 248 1.75 5.41 -5.76
C ILE A 248 1.16 4.55 -4.64
N ILE A 249 1.72 3.36 -4.42
CA ILE A 249 1.42 2.49 -3.28
C ILE A 249 2.74 2.20 -2.56
N ILE A 250 2.85 2.60 -1.30
CA ILE A 250 4.09 2.44 -0.51
C ILE A 250 3.79 1.80 0.84
N GLY A 251 4.49 0.71 1.17
CA GLY A 251 4.63 0.26 2.56
C GLY A 251 6.01 0.61 3.08
N SER A 252 6.12 0.95 4.35
CA SER A 252 7.38 1.25 5.01
C SER A 252 7.40 0.64 6.40
N SER A 253 8.55 0.10 6.78
CA SER A 253 8.76 -0.40 8.13
C SER A 253 10.17 -0.18 8.63
N SER A 254 10.28 0.25 9.88
CA SER A 254 11.56 0.51 10.53
C SER A 254 12.04 -0.64 11.43
N THR A 255 11.15 -1.56 11.84
CA THR A 255 11.44 -2.69 12.74
C THR A 255 10.47 -3.86 12.51
N GLY A 256 10.90 -5.09 12.81
CA GLY A 256 10.00 -6.23 13.07
C GLY A 256 9.79 -7.24 11.96
N GLU A 257 9.26 -6.87 10.78
CA GLU A 257 8.98 -7.85 9.72
C GLU A 257 9.16 -7.29 8.32
N SER A 258 8.15 -6.68 7.69
CA SER A 258 8.18 -6.37 6.25
C SER A 258 7.45 -5.09 5.83
N GLY A 259 8.17 -4.07 5.35
CA GLY A 259 7.53 -2.95 4.66
C GLY A 259 7.11 -3.38 3.25
N ALA A 260 5.81 -3.41 2.97
CA ALA A 260 5.28 -3.98 1.74
C ALA A 260 4.36 -3.03 0.96
N GLY A 261 4.56 -2.86 -0.34
CA GLY A 261 3.62 -2.07 -1.16
C GLY A 261 2.23 -2.70 -1.13
N VAL A 262 2.15 -3.96 -1.57
CA VAL A 262 0.96 -4.81 -1.45
C VAL A 262 1.35 -6.10 -0.72
N TYR A 263 0.59 -6.46 0.31
CA TYR A 263 0.81 -7.67 1.10
C TYR A 263 -0.45 -8.52 1.20
N CYS A 264 -0.40 -9.72 0.65
CA CYS A 264 -1.42 -10.76 0.83
C CYS A 264 -0.97 -11.70 1.95
N HIS A 265 -1.70 -11.76 3.08
CA HIS A 265 -1.31 -12.53 4.26
C HIS A 265 -2.48 -13.26 4.89
N GLY A 266 -2.33 -14.55 5.18
CA GLY A 266 -3.37 -15.35 5.83
C GLY A 266 -3.96 -16.39 4.87
N GLN A 267 -4.43 -17.51 5.41
CA GLN A 267 -4.80 -18.70 4.63
C GLN A 267 -5.96 -18.45 3.67
N GLU A 268 -6.84 -17.51 4.00
CA GLU A 268 -7.97 -17.11 3.14
C GLU A 268 -7.63 -15.94 2.21
N SER A 269 -6.43 -15.37 2.33
CA SER A 269 -6.07 -14.17 1.58
C SER A 269 -5.83 -14.44 0.12
N TYR A 270 -6.64 -13.84 -0.73
CA TYR A 270 -6.56 -14.04 -2.17
C TYR A 270 -6.72 -12.71 -2.90
N LEU A 271 -5.91 -12.53 -3.93
CA LEU A 271 -5.97 -11.37 -4.81
C LEU A 271 -6.09 -11.86 -6.25
N GLN A 272 -7.15 -11.47 -6.95
CA GLN A 272 -7.34 -11.94 -8.32
C GLN A 272 -6.32 -11.26 -9.25
N LYS A 273 -6.26 -9.92 -9.26
CA LYS A 273 -5.41 -9.22 -10.23
C LYS A 273 -4.75 -7.96 -9.68
N ILE A 274 -3.48 -7.78 -10.02
CA ILE A 274 -2.78 -6.49 -9.93
C ILE A 274 -2.53 -5.98 -11.35
N LEU A 275 -3.11 -4.84 -11.70
CA LEU A 275 -2.72 -4.06 -12.87
C LEU A 275 -1.92 -2.83 -12.42
N ASN A 276 -0.60 -2.91 -12.51
CA ASN A 276 0.29 -1.83 -12.10
C ASN A 276 0.82 -1.05 -13.30
N ASN A 277 0.38 0.20 -13.43
CA ASN A 277 0.92 1.22 -14.33
C ASN A 277 1.58 2.39 -13.57
N GLY A 278 1.57 2.34 -12.24
CA GLY A 278 2.17 3.35 -11.36
C GLY A 278 3.40 2.80 -10.63
N VAL A 279 3.54 3.16 -9.35
CA VAL A 279 4.62 2.67 -8.48
C VAL A 279 4.03 1.84 -7.34
N ILE A 280 4.61 0.66 -7.11
CA ILE A 280 4.37 -0.17 -5.92
C ILE A 280 5.71 -0.38 -5.23
N SER A 281 5.84 0.04 -3.96
CA SER A 281 7.11 -0.01 -3.24
C SER A 281 6.97 -0.47 -1.79
N GLY A 282 7.89 -1.33 -1.36
CA GLY A 282 8.01 -1.72 0.04
C GLY A 282 9.37 -1.35 0.58
N ASN A 283 9.41 -0.50 1.59
CA ASN A 283 10.63 0.09 2.10
C ASN A 283 10.92 -0.47 3.49
N SER A 284 12.18 -0.75 3.77
CA SER A 284 12.61 -1.10 5.11
C SER A 284 13.97 -0.52 5.47
N SER A 285 14.18 -0.33 6.77
CA SER A 285 15.48 -0.04 7.37
C SER A 285 15.89 -1.15 8.35
N GLY A 286 17.18 -1.30 8.60
CA GLY A 286 17.71 -2.28 9.56
C GLY A 286 17.49 -3.74 9.12
N GLU A 287 17.04 -4.60 10.04
CA GLU A 287 16.88 -6.04 9.77
C GLU A 287 15.57 -6.41 9.04
N SER A 288 14.69 -5.42 8.78
CA SER A 288 13.37 -5.67 8.20
C SER A 288 13.40 -5.89 6.68
N PHE A 289 12.44 -6.63 6.13
CA PHE A 289 12.33 -6.92 4.69
C PHE A 289 11.56 -5.81 3.97
N GLY A 290 12.03 -5.28 2.84
CA GLY A 290 11.23 -4.36 2.02
C GLY A 290 10.81 -5.05 0.74
N THR A 291 9.52 -5.07 0.43
CA THR A 291 9.00 -5.81 -0.74
C THR A 291 7.96 -5.01 -1.51
N GLY A 292 8.10 -4.87 -2.83
CA GLY A 292 7.04 -4.26 -3.65
C GLY A 292 5.71 -5.01 -3.50
N ILE A 293 5.68 -6.28 -3.90
CA ILE A 293 4.52 -7.17 -3.77
C ILE A 293 4.92 -8.43 -3.00
N LEU A 294 4.25 -8.69 -1.88
CA LEU A 294 4.50 -9.82 -1.00
C LEU A 294 3.26 -10.73 -0.94
N ASN A 295 3.43 -12.01 -1.26
CA ASN A 295 2.38 -13.02 -1.09
C ASN A 295 2.78 -14.12 -0.11
N ARG A 296 2.11 -14.13 1.05
CA ARG A 296 2.05 -15.23 2.03
C ARG A 296 0.61 -15.70 2.25
N GLY A 297 -0.32 -15.27 1.40
CA GLY A 297 -1.71 -15.68 1.44
C GLY A 297 -1.96 -16.93 0.61
N ARG A 298 -3.24 -17.28 0.38
CA ARG A 298 -3.65 -18.37 -0.52
C ARG A 298 -3.06 -18.21 -1.92
N GLY A 299 -3.05 -16.99 -2.45
CA GLY A 299 -2.40 -16.71 -3.72
C GLY A 299 -2.77 -15.37 -4.35
N ILE A 300 -2.01 -15.03 -5.38
CA ILE A 300 -2.34 -13.98 -6.35
C ILE A 300 -2.55 -14.66 -7.69
N GLU A 301 -3.66 -14.43 -8.40
CA GLU A 301 -3.86 -15.09 -9.69
C GLU A 301 -2.99 -14.46 -10.79
N GLU A 302 -2.98 -13.13 -10.92
CA GLU A 302 -2.25 -12.46 -11.99
C GLU A 302 -1.64 -11.11 -11.58
N ILE A 303 -0.40 -10.87 -12.01
CA ILE A 303 0.28 -9.58 -11.93
C ILE A 303 0.60 -9.11 -13.35
N LEU A 304 0.04 -7.96 -13.73
CA LEU A 304 0.32 -7.23 -14.96
C LEU A 304 1.07 -5.94 -14.61
N ASN A 305 2.40 -5.97 -14.72
CA ASN A 305 3.23 -4.82 -14.40
C ASN A 305 3.70 -4.09 -15.67
N SER A 306 3.23 -2.86 -15.88
CA SER A 306 3.81 -1.90 -16.85
C SER A 306 4.47 -0.69 -16.15
N GLY A 307 4.29 -0.55 -14.84
CA GLY A 307 4.90 0.47 -14.01
C GLY A 307 6.19 0.01 -13.32
N ILE A 308 6.41 0.49 -12.10
CA ILE A 308 7.56 0.14 -11.26
C ILE A 308 7.10 -0.66 -10.05
N VAL A 309 7.74 -1.79 -9.80
CA VAL A 309 7.66 -2.56 -8.56
C VAL A 309 9.06 -2.64 -7.98
N SER A 310 9.31 -2.01 -6.84
CA SER A 310 10.66 -1.92 -6.28
C SER A 310 10.61 -1.74 -4.78
N PRO A 311 11.51 -2.31 -3.99
CA PRO A 311 11.74 -1.83 -2.65
C PRO A 311 12.63 -0.58 -2.66
N LYS A 312 12.65 0.16 -1.54
CA LYS A 312 13.68 1.17 -1.27
C LYS A 312 14.40 0.83 0.04
N ASN A 313 15.40 -0.04 -0.07
CA ASN A 313 16.10 -0.62 1.09
C ASN A 313 17.60 -0.29 1.02
N LEU A 314 17.95 0.96 1.31
CA LEU A 314 19.36 1.42 1.25
C LEU A 314 20.22 0.86 2.39
N GLU A 315 19.59 0.40 3.47
CA GLU A 315 20.26 -0.08 4.68
C GLU A 315 19.75 -1.43 5.16
N SER A 316 18.69 -1.97 4.54
CA SER A 316 18.18 -3.28 4.89
C SER A 316 18.94 -4.41 4.19
N ASN A 317 19.06 -5.54 4.91
CA ASN A 317 19.68 -6.76 4.42
C ASN A 317 18.88 -7.45 3.32
N PHE A 318 17.59 -7.16 3.16
CA PHE A 318 16.77 -7.85 2.17
C PHE A 318 15.80 -6.90 1.46
N GLY A 319 15.78 -6.95 0.14
CA GLY A 319 14.77 -6.27 -0.66
C GLY A 319 14.37 -7.05 -1.90
N ALA A 320 13.06 -7.20 -2.07
CA ALA A 320 12.50 -7.86 -3.25
C ALA A 320 11.52 -6.96 -4.01
N GLY A 321 11.51 -7.08 -5.34
CA GLY A 321 10.45 -6.48 -6.14
C GLY A 321 9.15 -7.24 -5.89
N ILE A 322 9.19 -8.54 -6.17
CA ILE A 322 8.10 -9.47 -5.88
C ILE A 322 8.67 -10.63 -5.04
N LEU A 323 8.00 -10.96 -3.94
CA LEU A 323 8.30 -12.13 -3.12
C LEU A 323 7.03 -12.95 -2.93
N PHE A 324 7.13 -14.26 -3.11
CA PHE A 324 6.03 -15.14 -2.77
C PHE A 324 6.45 -16.48 -2.19
N GLU A 325 5.73 -16.85 -1.14
CA GLU A 325 5.83 -18.15 -0.45
C GLU A 325 4.74 -19.11 -0.89
N ASN A 326 3.63 -18.59 -1.42
CA ASN A 326 2.53 -19.38 -1.99
C ASN A 326 2.28 -18.97 -3.45
N LYS A 327 1.24 -19.49 -4.08
CA LYS A 327 0.98 -19.31 -5.51
C LYS A 327 0.93 -17.84 -5.95
N ILE A 328 1.71 -17.48 -6.97
CA ILE A 328 1.37 -16.38 -7.88
C ILE A 328 1.17 -17.00 -9.26
N GLY A 329 -0.07 -17.04 -9.76
CA GLY A 329 -0.41 -17.75 -10.99
C GLY A 329 0.44 -17.28 -12.18
N LYS A 330 0.32 -16.00 -12.55
CA LYS A 330 1.02 -15.42 -13.69
C LYS A 330 1.64 -14.08 -13.37
N ILE A 331 2.87 -13.86 -13.85
CA ILE A 331 3.58 -12.59 -13.77
C ILE A 331 3.95 -12.15 -15.18
N PHE A 332 3.30 -11.08 -15.64
CA PHE A 332 3.63 -10.41 -16.90
C PHE A 332 4.28 -9.07 -16.61
N ASN A 333 5.57 -8.96 -16.92
CA ASN A 333 6.32 -7.73 -16.71
C ASN A 333 6.64 -7.05 -18.05
N LYS A 334 6.08 -5.87 -18.27
CA LYS A 334 6.45 -4.92 -19.33
C LYS A 334 7.19 -3.70 -18.77
N GLY A 335 7.03 -3.44 -17.47
CA GLY A 335 7.67 -2.34 -16.76
C GLY A 335 8.98 -2.77 -16.09
N VAL A 336 9.18 -2.28 -14.88
CA VAL A 336 10.40 -2.50 -14.10
C VAL A 336 10.06 -3.22 -12.80
N ILE A 337 10.77 -4.31 -12.53
CA ILE A 337 10.79 -5.00 -11.25
C ILE A 337 12.22 -4.95 -10.72
N LEU A 338 12.42 -4.29 -9.58
CA LEU A 338 13.73 -4.17 -8.93
C LEU A 338 13.69 -4.89 -7.59
N GLY A 339 14.76 -5.59 -7.24
CA GLY A 339 15.08 -5.98 -5.87
C GLY A 339 16.38 -5.31 -5.47
N ILE A 340 16.33 -4.43 -4.48
CA ILE A 340 17.50 -3.68 -4.04
C ILE A 340 17.68 -3.94 -2.56
N SER A 341 18.90 -4.30 -2.17
CA SER A 341 19.31 -4.41 -0.77
C SER A 341 20.65 -3.71 -0.57
N GLY A 342 20.72 -2.88 0.48
CA GLY A 342 21.85 -2.03 0.80
C GLY A 342 22.50 -2.30 2.16
N GLY A 343 22.11 -3.39 2.82
CA GLY A 343 22.61 -3.81 4.13
C GLY A 343 24.13 -3.95 4.19
N ALA A 344 24.70 -3.63 5.36
CA ALA A 344 26.15 -3.54 5.57
C ALA A 344 26.86 -4.90 5.61
N SER A 345 26.16 -6.00 5.94
CA SER A 345 26.71 -7.34 6.06
C SER A 345 26.37 -8.21 4.85
N ILE A 346 25.12 -8.69 4.77
CA ILE A 346 24.61 -9.59 3.72
C ILE A 346 23.39 -8.94 3.07
N ALA A 347 23.50 -8.61 1.78
CA ALA A 347 22.51 -7.85 1.04
C ALA A 347 21.83 -8.69 -0.05
N PHE A 348 20.61 -9.18 0.22
CA PHE A 348 19.77 -9.95 -0.69
C PHE A 348 18.84 -9.03 -1.49
N GLY A 349 19.25 -8.63 -2.69
CA GLY A 349 18.41 -7.87 -3.61
C GLY A 349 17.82 -8.78 -4.69
N GLN A 350 16.54 -9.15 -4.59
CA GLN A 350 15.91 -10.08 -5.55
C GLN A 350 14.86 -9.40 -6.40
N GLY A 351 15.00 -9.36 -7.73
CA GLY A 351 13.92 -8.84 -8.59
C GLY A 351 12.61 -9.59 -8.31
N ILE A 352 12.67 -10.91 -8.47
CA ILE A 352 11.62 -11.84 -8.06
C ILE A 352 12.24 -12.93 -7.17
N LEU A 353 11.67 -13.16 -5.98
CA LEU A 353 11.99 -14.29 -5.11
C LEU A 353 10.81 -15.26 -5.01
N ILE A 354 11.04 -16.51 -5.40
CA ILE A 354 10.13 -17.63 -5.20
C ILE A 354 10.70 -18.52 -4.09
N HIS A 355 9.98 -18.66 -2.97
CA HIS A 355 10.34 -19.59 -1.90
C HIS A 355 9.92 -21.04 -2.20
N ASN A 356 10.36 -22.00 -1.38
CA ASN A 356 10.19 -23.45 -1.59
C ASN A 356 8.75 -23.88 -1.92
N SER A 357 7.75 -23.31 -1.23
CA SER A 357 6.32 -23.57 -1.45
C SER A 357 5.69 -22.70 -2.55
N GLY A 358 6.43 -21.70 -3.02
CA GLY A 358 6.02 -20.78 -4.07
C GLY A 358 5.92 -21.51 -5.40
N ASN A 359 4.83 -21.25 -6.12
CA ASN A 359 4.64 -21.79 -7.46
C ASN A 359 4.06 -20.72 -8.37
N THR A 360 4.49 -20.75 -9.62
CA THR A 360 3.98 -19.88 -10.68
C THR A 360 3.90 -20.64 -11.99
N GLU A 361 2.81 -20.42 -12.70
CA GLU A 361 2.57 -21.03 -14.01
C GLU A 361 3.41 -20.33 -15.07
N VAL A 362 3.43 -19.00 -15.04
CA VAL A 362 4.09 -18.18 -16.07
C VAL A 362 4.81 -17.00 -15.45
N ILE A 363 6.08 -16.85 -15.78
CA ILE A 363 6.78 -15.56 -15.75
C ILE A 363 7.09 -15.19 -17.20
N SER A 364 6.50 -14.09 -17.67
CA SER A 364 6.78 -13.52 -18.99
C SER A 364 7.32 -12.11 -18.82
N ASN A 365 8.59 -11.92 -19.17
CA ASN A 365 9.27 -10.64 -19.04
C ASN A 365 9.52 -10.02 -20.41
N SER A 366 8.90 -8.89 -20.71
CA SER A 366 9.24 -7.99 -21.82
C SER A 366 9.85 -6.66 -21.35
N GLY A 367 9.89 -6.43 -20.03
CA GLY A 367 10.49 -5.26 -19.42
C GLY A 367 11.85 -5.58 -18.77
N MET A 368 12.11 -4.96 -17.62
CA MET A 368 13.33 -5.19 -16.85
C MET A 368 13.01 -5.85 -15.50
N ILE A 369 13.74 -6.93 -15.19
CA ILE A 369 13.77 -7.55 -13.86
C ILE A 369 15.22 -7.50 -13.37
N THR A 370 15.50 -6.86 -12.24
CA THR A 370 16.86 -6.78 -11.72
C THR A 370 16.97 -7.00 -10.23
N GLY A 371 18.02 -7.68 -9.80
CA GLY A 371 18.40 -7.82 -8.40
C GLY A 371 19.77 -7.23 -8.10
N LYS A 372 19.87 -6.37 -7.10
CA LYS A 372 21.10 -5.68 -6.70
C LYS A 372 21.37 -5.84 -5.20
N GLY A 373 22.45 -6.54 -4.87
CA GLY A 373 23.04 -6.57 -3.53
C GLY A 373 24.32 -5.73 -3.46
N LYS A 374 24.55 -5.03 -2.35
CA LYS A 374 25.64 -4.03 -2.19
C LYS A 374 27.03 -4.63 -1.97
N ASN A 375 27.15 -5.83 -1.39
CA ASN A 375 28.45 -6.42 -1.04
C ASN A 375 28.79 -7.59 -1.97
N GLY A 376 30.02 -7.62 -2.48
CA GLY A 376 30.55 -8.45 -3.57
C GLY A 376 30.52 -9.99 -3.42
N ASN A 377 29.59 -10.54 -2.63
CA ASN A 377 29.38 -11.97 -2.44
C ASN A 377 27.98 -12.42 -2.89
N SER A 378 27.63 -12.18 -4.15
CA SER A 378 26.76 -13.14 -4.87
C SER A 378 25.28 -13.24 -4.46
N LEU A 379 24.60 -12.15 -4.05
CA LEU A 379 23.20 -12.25 -3.57
C LEU A 379 22.18 -11.32 -4.23
N GLY A 380 22.57 -10.52 -5.24
CA GLY A 380 21.62 -9.77 -6.06
C GLY A 380 21.19 -10.56 -7.29
N ASN A 381 19.96 -11.10 -7.34
CA ASN A 381 19.52 -11.90 -8.48
C ASN A 381 18.27 -11.33 -9.15
N GLY A 382 18.23 -11.34 -10.47
CA GLY A 382 17.03 -10.94 -11.20
C GLY A 382 15.85 -11.82 -10.79
N ILE A 383 16.02 -13.13 -10.86
CA ILE A 383 15.09 -14.13 -10.34
C ILE A 383 15.85 -15.11 -9.44
N TYR A 384 15.41 -15.25 -8.20
CA TYR A 384 15.85 -16.28 -7.27
C TYR A 384 14.73 -17.31 -7.11
N ASN A 385 14.95 -18.55 -7.56
CA ASN A 385 13.95 -19.59 -7.53
C ASN A 385 14.34 -20.73 -6.60
N LEU A 386 13.50 -20.97 -5.59
CA LEU A 386 13.50 -22.18 -4.75
C LEU A 386 12.27 -23.06 -4.96
N GLY A 387 11.26 -22.54 -5.64
CA GLY A 387 9.98 -23.20 -5.87
C GLY A 387 9.82 -23.69 -7.31
N ILE A 388 8.61 -23.61 -7.83
CA ILE A 388 8.27 -24.11 -9.18
C ILE A 388 7.91 -22.94 -10.10
N ILE A 389 8.56 -22.89 -11.25
CA ILE A 389 8.19 -22.05 -12.39
C ILE A 389 7.87 -23.00 -13.55
N SER A 390 6.62 -23.09 -13.98
CA SER A 390 6.28 -23.95 -15.12
C SER A 390 6.85 -23.38 -16.41
N THR A 391 6.68 -22.09 -16.68
CA THR A 391 7.25 -21.44 -17.87
C THR A 391 7.87 -20.09 -17.51
N LEU A 392 9.16 -19.94 -17.81
CA LEU A 392 9.87 -18.67 -17.82
C LEU A 392 10.18 -18.28 -19.26
N THR A 393 9.60 -17.18 -19.72
CA THR A 393 9.93 -16.59 -21.02
C THR A 393 10.45 -15.17 -20.84
N ASN A 394 11.66 -14.92 -21.34
CA ASN A 394 12.28 -13.61 -21.33
C ASN A 394 12.39 -13.03 -22.74
N TYR A 395 11.71 -11.93 -23.01
CA TYR A 395 11.88 -11.06 -24.17
C TYR A 395 12.64 -9.77 -23.83
N GLY A 396 12.68 -9.37 -22.57
CA GLY A 396 13.33 -8.16 -22.08
C GLY A 396 14.68 -8.42 -21.44
N ILE A 397 14.95 -7.74 -20.32
CA ILE A 397 16.19 -7.86 -19.57
C ILE A 397 15.92 -8.52 -18.22
N ILE A 398 16.68 -9.56 -17.90
CA ILE A 398 16.79 -10.09 -16.54
C ILE A 398 18.26 -9.96 -16.13
N ALA A 399 18.52 -9.22 -15.06
CA ALA A 399 19.86 -8.91 -14.61
C ALA A 399 20.02 -9.17 -13.11
N GLY A 400 21.21 -9.55 -12.67
CA GLY A 400 21.51 -9.56 -11.25
C GLY A 400 22.98 -9.25 -11.01
N SER A 401 23.29 -8.53 -9.93
CA SER A 401 24.68 -8.31 -9.52
C SER A 401 25.41 -9.61 -9.16
N ASN A 402 24.67 -10.71 -9.01
CA ASN A 402 25.16 -12.09 -8.99
C ASN A 402 24.72 -12.87 -10.22
N LYS A 403 23.43 -13.20 -10.30
CA LYS A 403 22.85 -14.00 -11.40
C LYS A 403 21.61 -13.33 -11.95
N ALA A 404 21.45 -13.37 -13.27
CA ALA A 404 20.17 -13.06 -13.89
C ALA A 404 19.08 -13.99 -13.34
N ILE A 405 19.33 -15.30 -13.37
CA ILE A 405 18.43 -16.33 -12.86
C ILE A 405 19.24 -17.29 -12.00
N TYR A 406 18.94 -17.35 -10.70
CA TYR A 406 19.51 -18.31 -9.77
C TYR A 406 18.45 -19.34 -9.36
N ASN A 407 18.52 -20.53 -9.95
CA ASN A 407 17.63 -21.64 -9.64
C ASN A 407 18.26 -22.54 -8.57
N ASN A 408 18.03 -22.20 -7.30
CA ASN A 408 18.61 -22.89 -6.16
C ASN A 408 17.63 -23.96 -5.66
N ASN A 409 17.81 -25.22 -6.04
CA ASN A 409 16.90 -26.34 -5.72
C ASN A 409 15.44 -26.18 -6.18
N GLY A 410 15.10 -25.09 -6.87
CA GLY A 410 13.82 -24.92 -7.54
C GLY A 410 13.74 -25.68 -8.87
N THR A 411 12.55 -25.68 -9.47
CA THR A 411 12.29 -26.25 -10.79
C THR A 411 11.88 -25.14 -11.76
N ILE A 412 12.47 -25.14 -12.96
CA ILE A 412 11.98 -24.38 -14.11
C ILE A 412 11.73 -25.39 -15.23
N THR A 413 10.47 -25.69 -15.53
CA THR A 413 10.13 -26.73 -16.52
C THR A 413 10.47 -26.29 -17.94
N THR A 414 10.08 -25.07 -18.31
CA THR A 414 10.38 -24.49 -19.62
C THR A 414 11.09 -23.14 -19.44
N ARG A 415 12.24 -22.97 -20.09
CA ARG A 415 13.02 -21.72 -20.06
C ARG A 415 13.29 -21.25 -21.48
N ASN A 416 12.60 -20.19 -21.88
CA ASN A 416 12.77 -19.55 -23.18
C ASN A 416 13.43 -18.18 -22.98
N ASN A 417 14.56 -17.95 -23.64
CA ASN A 417 15.23 -16.66 -23.62
C ASN A 417 15.34 -16.12 -25.06
N TYR A 418 14.70 -14.98 -25.29
CA TYR A 418 14.74 -14.16 -26.50
C TYR A 418 15.29 -12.75 -26.22
N GLY A 419 15.54 -12.42 -24.95
CA GLY A 419 16.09 -11.14 -24.51
C GLY A 419 17.50 -11.29 -23.95
N LEU A 420 17.84 -10.49 -22.93
CA LEU A 420 19.15 -10.51 -22.28
C LEU A 420 19.07 -11.10 -20.87
N LEU A 421 19.99 -12.01 -20.57
CA LEU A 421 20.30 -12.46 -19.22
C LEU A 421 21.70 -11.92 -18.85
N ILE A 422 21.79 -11.16 -17.77
CA ILE A 422 23.05 -10.52 -17.33
C ILE A 422 23.39 -11.00 -15.91
N ASP A 423 24.41 -11.85 -15.82
CA ASP A 423 25.06 -12.21 -14.55
C ASP A 423 26.12 -11.15 -14.20
N GLY A 424 26.32 -10.88 -12.91
CA GLY A 424 27.32 -9.91 -12.46
C GLY A 424 27.02 -8.47 -12.86
N ALA A 425 25.77 -8.10 -13.14
CA ALA A 425 25.41 -6.77 -13.62
C ALA A 425 25.85 -5.64 -12.67
N GLY A 426 26.57 -4.66 -13.20
CA GLY A 426 27.18 -3.57 -12.44
C GLY A 426 28.46 -3.96 -11.69
N THR A 427 29.14 -5.02 -12.12
CA THR A 427 30.43 -5.49 -11.57
C THR A 427 31.46 -5.67 -12.70
N ASP A 428 32.73 -5.88 -12.36
CA ASP A 428 33.78 -6.11 -13.37
C ASP A 428 33.72 -7.51 -14.03
N ASN A 429 32.82 -8.40 -13.56
CA ASN A 429 32.72 -9.80 -13.99
C ASN A 429 31.41 -10.10 -14.75
N GLU A 430 30.89 -9.15 -15.51
CA GLU A 430 29.63 -9.29 -16.25
C GLU A 430 29.67 -10.42 -17.28
N LYS A 431 28.61 -11.24 -17.30
CA LYS A 431 28.38 -12.23 -18.35
C LYS A 431 27.00 -12.02 -18.94
N VAL A 432 26.96 -11.68 -20.22
CA VAL A 432 25.73 -11.46 -20.98
C VAL A 432 25.44 -12.70 -21.80
N ASN A 433 24.25 -13.27 -21.62
CA ASN A 433 23.68 -14.30 -22.48
C ASN A 433 22.50 -13.70 -23.23
N ALA A 434 22.70 -13.46 -24.52
CA ALA A 434 21.64 -13.10 -25.43
C ALA A 434 20.84 -14.34 -25.81
N GLY A 435 19.52 -14.22 -25.78
CA GLY A 435 18.62 -15.25 -26.28
C GLY A 435 18.91 -15.58 -27.73
N ALA A 436 18.55 -16.79 -28.14
CA ALA A 436 18.60 -17.15 -29.55
C ALA A 436 17.64 -16.22 -30.29
N SER A 437 18.17 -15.16 -30.89
CA SER A 437 17.47 -14.47 -31.96
C SER A 437 17.28 -15.49 -33.07
N GLY A 438 16.07 -15.58 -33.66
CA GLY A 438 16.04 -15.99 -35.06
C GLY A 438 17.07 -15.13 -35.77
N GLU A 439 17.99 -15.76 -36.53
CA GLU A 439 19.13 -15.08 -37.13
C GLU A 439 18.69 -13.73 -37.71
N ILE A 440 19.22 -12.62 -37.20
CA ILE A 440 19.23 -11.39 -37.99
C ILE A 440 20.41 -11.58 -38.92
N THR A 441 20.16 -12.26 -40.04
CA THR A 441 21.10 -12.26 -41.15
C THR A 441 21.18 -10.84 -41.68
N GLU A 442 22.40 -10.32 -41.82
CA GLU A 442 22.63 -9.05 -42.52
C GLU A 442 22.14 -9.20 -43.96
N GLY A 443 20.94 -8.71 -44.22
CA GLY A 443 20.32 -8.70 -45.55
C GLY A 443 18.97 -9.40 -45.53
N GLY A 444 17.90 -8.60 -45.58
CA GLY A 444 16.54 -9.13 -45.65
C GLY A 444 16.37 -10.18 -46.76
N SER A 445 16.13 -11.42 -46.36
CA SER A 445 15.24 -12.37 -47.03
C SER A 445 15.11 -13.61 -46.15
N ILE A 446 13.88 -13.96 -45.81
CA ILE A 446 13.53 -15.23 -45.19
C ILE A 446 13.85 -16.36 -46.19
N ARG A 447 14.54 -17.41 -45.75
CA ARG A 447 14.39 -18.75 -46.30
C ARG A 447 14.38 -19.76 -45.17
N ASP A 448 13.25 -20.43 -45.05
CA ASP A 448 13.00 -21.58 -44.18
C ASP A 448 13.96 -22.72 -44.51
N ILE A 449 14.56 -23.35 -43.48
CA ILE A 449 14.71 -24.81 -43.34
C ILE A 449 14.57 -25.18 -41.86
#